data_AF-A0A7W6WGF8-F1
#
_entry.id   AF-A0A7W6WGF8-F1
#
_cell.length_a   1.000
_cell.length_b   1.000
_cell.length_c   1.000
_cell.angle_alpha   90.00
_cell.angle_beta   90.00
_cell.angle_gamma   90.00
#
_symmetry.space_group_name_H-M   'P 1'
#
loop_
_entity.id
_entity.type
_entity.pdbx_description
1 polymer ?
#
loop_
_entity_poly.entity_id
_entity_poly.type
_entity_poly.pdbx_seq_one_letter_code
_entity_poly.pdbx_strand_id
1 'polypeptide(L)'
;MTKTVLCYGDSLTWGYDPVSLRRHAHEDRWPSVLQAALGGAAHVIPEGMNGRTTAFDDHLADCDRNGARVLPTILQTHAPLDLVIIMLGTNDMKSVVAGSAFAACQGIGRLVRLIRNHAWPFEFDGPDILIIAPPAICATGNVPFAASFPGGIEESAKLATLYRDLADELGCGFFDGNSVAKTTPVDGIHLDAENTRALGRGLESTVRMMLGL
;
A
#
# COMPACT_ATOMS: atom_id res chain seq x y z
N MET A 1 18.02 -18.51 -5.55
CA MET A 1 16.62 -18.75 -5.16
C MET A 1 15.80 -17.58 -5.68
N THR A 2 14.56 -17.81 -6.10
CA THR A 2 13.65 -16.72 -6.51
C THR A 2 13.32 -15.87 -5.29
N LYS A 3 13.47 -14.54 -5.41
CA LYS A 3 13.12 -13.59 -4.34
C LYS A 3 11.61 -13.59 -4.09
N THR A 4 11.14 -13.35 -2.87
CA THR A 4 9.71 -13.26 -2.55
C THR A 4 9.34 -11.87 -2.06
N VAL A 5 8.35 -11.25 -2.69
CA VAL A 5 7.91 -9.87 -2.40
C VAL A 5 6.46 -9.88 -1.95
N LEU A 6 6.17 -9.37 -0.77
CA LEU A 6 4.81 -9.17 -0.27
C LEU A 6 4.33 -7.75 -0.59
N CYS A 7 3.21 -7.62 -1.27
CA CYS A 7 2.55 -6.33 -1.53
C CYS A 7 1.37 -6.14 -0.57
N TYR A 8 1.61 -5.49 0.57
CA TYR A 8 0.62 -5.27 1.61
C TYR A 8 -0.06 -3.92 1.45
N GLY A 9 -1.36 -3.92 1.11
CA GLY A 9 -2.07 -2.67 0.83
C GLY A 9 -3.58 -2.76 0.94
N ASP A 10 -4.26 -1.73 0.42
CA ASP A 10 -5.71 -1.59 0.47
C ASP A 10 -6.37 -1.87 -0.91
N SER A 11 -7.48 -1.17 -1.22
CA SER A 11 -8.17 -1.29 -2.51
C SER A 11 -7.34 -0.87 -3.71
N LEU A 12 -6.36 0.04 -3.53
CA LEU A 12 -5.43 0.42 -4.59
C LEU A 12 -4.52 -0.75 -4.97
N THR A 13 -4.21 -1.62 -4.00
CA THR A 13 -3.43 -2.85 -4.22
C THR A 13 -4.30 -4.02 -4.66
N TRP A 14 -5.52 -4.12 -4.14
CA TRP A 14 -6.49 -5.10 -4.62
C TRP A 14 -6.83 -4.87 -6.10
N GLY A 15 -6.84 -3.60 -6.53
CA GLY A 15 -7.16 -3.15 -7.87
C GLY A 15 -8.65 -2.88 -8.02
N TYR A 16 -9.21 -1.97 -7.21
CA TYR A 16 -10.60 -1.55 -7.35
C TYR A 16 -10.79 -0.68 -8.59
N ASP A 17 -11.77 -1.04 -9.43
CA ASP A 17 -12.14 -0.26 -10.61
C ASP A 17 -13.30 0.69 -10.27
N PRO A 18 -13.07 2.01 -10.24
CA PRO A 18 -14.09 3.00 -9.89
C PRO A 18 -15.20 3.15 -10.93
N VAL A 19 -15.01 2.64 -12.15
CA VAL A 19 -16.03 2.70 -13.21
C VAL A 19 -16.93 1.47 -13.17
N SER A 20 -16.34 0.27 -13.18
CA SER A 20 -17.14 -0.97 -13.15
C SER A 20 -17.60 -1.39 -11.76
N LEU A 21 -17.05 -0.77 -10.70
CA LEU A 21 -17.25 -1.12 -9.28
C LEU A 21 -16.84 -2.56 -8.97
N ARG A 22 -15.92 -3.11 -9.76
CA ARG A 22 -15.38 -4.47 -9.64
C ARG A 22 -13.87 -4.39 -9.43
N ARG A 23 -13.19 -5.49 -9.76
CA ARG A 23 -11.74 -5.62 -9.70
C ARG A 23 -11.16 -5.42 -11.10
N HIS A 24 -10.08 -4.66 -11.21
CA HIS A 24 -9.21 -4.62 -12.38
C HIS A 24 -8.81 -6.03 -12.80
N ALA A 25 -8.58 -6.20 -14.10
CA ALA A 25 -8.04 -7.43 -14.66
C ALA A 25 -6.73 -7.80 -13.96
N HIS A 26 -6.38 -9.09 -13.93
CA HIS A 26 -5.24 -9.55 -13.15
C HIS A 26 -3.94 -8.85 -13.57
N GLU A 27 -3.73 -8.70 -14.87
CA GLU A 27 -2.63 -8.05 -15.55
C GLU A 27 -2.54 -6.53 -15.33
N ASP A 28 -3.62 -5.90 -14.89
CA ASP A 28 -3.68 -4.44 -14.66
C ASP A 28 -3.34 -4.05 -13.23
N ARG A 29 -3.35 -5.02 -12.31
CA ARG A 29 -3.04 -4.78 -10.89
C ARG A 29 -1.55 -4.53 -10.74
N TRP A 30 -1.19 -3.51 -9.97
CA TRP A 30 0.20 -3.10 -9.84
C TRP A 30 1.13 -4.22 -9.34
N PRO A 31 0.73 -5.16 -8.44
CA PRO A 31 1.60 -6.28 -8.06
C PRO A 31 1.87 -7.23 -9.23
N SER A 32 0.87 -7.49 -10.07
CA SER A 32 1.01 -8.35 -11.25
C SER A 32 1.90 -7.72 -12.31
N VAL A 33 1.76 -6.41 -12.52
CA VAL A 33 2.60 -5.63 -13.44
C VAL A 33 4.05 -5.64 -12.94
N LEU A 34 4.26 -5.42 -11.65
CA LEU A 34 5.58 -5.53 -11.02
C LEU A 34 6.17 -6.94 -11.21
N GLN A 35 5.38 -8.00 -10.98
CA GLN A 35 5.86 -9.37 -11.19
C GLN A 35 6.30 -9.62 -12.64
N ALA A 36 5.51 -9.15 -13.61
CA ALA A 36 5.85 -9.27 -15.02
C ALA A 36 7.14 -8.51 -15.36
N ALA A 37 7.31 -7.30 -14.83
CA ALA A 37 8.50 -6.47 -15.01
C ALA A 37 9.76 -7.10 -14.39
N LEU A 38 9.62 -7.78 -13.24
CA LEU A 38 10.73 -8.52 -12.61
C LEU A 38 11.13 -9.79 -13.38
N GLY A 39 10.36 -10.24 -14.36
CA GLY A 39 10.78 -11.24 -15.34
C GLY A 39 11.17 -12.60 -14.75
N GLY A 40 10.53 -13.00 -13.64
CA GLY A 40 10.82 -14.26 -12.94
C GLY A 40 11.96 -14.20 -11.92
N ALA A 41 12.60 -13.03 -11.74
CA ALA A 41 13.60 -12.83 -10.69
C ALA A 41 12.99 -12.83 -9.26
N ALA A 42 11.70 -12.49 -9.17
CA ALA A 42 10.94 -12.53 -7.92
C ALA A 42 9.52 -13.06 -8.12
N HIS A 43 8.99 -13.69 -7.06
CA HIS A 43 7.59 -14.01 -6.88
C HIS A 43 6.92 -12.90 -6.05
N VAL A 44 5.82 -12.35 -6.55
CA VAL A 44 5.09 -11.24 -5.94
C VAL A 44 3.75 -11.73 -5.41
N ILE A 45 3.48 -11.44 -4.14
CA ILE A 45 2.29 -11.88 -3.40
C ILE A 45 1.38 -10.66 -3.17
N PRO A 46 0.21 -10.57 -3.84
CA PRO A 46 -0.71 -9.46 -3.67
C PRO A 46 -1.62 -9.65 -2.45
N GLU A 47 -1.38 -8.86 -1.40
CA GLU A 47 -2.19 -8.80 -0.17
C GLU A 47 -2.90 -7.44 -0.06
N GLY A 48 -3.75 -7.15 -1.05
CA GLY A 48 -4.61 -5.95 -1.08
C GLY A 48 -6.00 -6.20 -0.51
N MET A 49 -6.48 -5.35 0.39
CA MET A 49 -7.79 -5.51 1.02
C MET A 49 -8.57 -4.19 1.12
N ASN A 50 -9.75 -4.14 0.51
CA ASN A 50 -10.53 -2.91 0.40
C ASN A 50 -10.87 -2.30 1.77
N GLY A 51 -10.48 -1.03 1.95
CA GLY A 51 -10.70 -0.29 3.17
C GLY A 51 -9.68 -0.53 4.28
N ARG A 52 -8.62 -1.33 4.06
CA ARG A 52 -7.55 -1.51 5.03
C ARG A 52 -6.95 -0.16 5.44
N THR A 53 -6.83 0.05 6.74
CA THR A 53 -6.14 1.19 7.36
C THR A 53 -4.73 0.77 7.76
N THR A 54 -3.88 1.72 8.13
CA THR A 54 -2.56 1.35 8.68
C THR A 54 -2.67 0.57 10.00
N ALA A 55 -3.37 1.11 11.01
CA ALA A 55 -3.44 0.50 12.34
C ALA A 55 -4.76 0.75 13.10
N PHE A 56 -5.82 1.15 12.38
CA PHE A 56 -7.09 1.61 12.95
C PHE A 56 -8.24 0.65 12.64
N ASP A 57 -9.19 0.57 13.56
CA ASP A 57 -10.38 -0.25 13.36
C ASP A 57 -11.41 0.45 12.47
N ASP A 58 -11.96 -0.32 11.53
CA ASP A 58 -13.12 0.05 10.72
C ASP A 58 -13.99 -1.20 10.58
N HIS A 59 -15.16 -1.17 11.23
CA HIS A 59 -16.09 -2.31 11.31
C HIS A 59 -17.17 -2.31 10.22
N LEU A 60 -17.04 -1.44 9.20
CA LEU A 60 -18.07 -1.26 8.18
C LEU A 60 -18.01 -2.29 7.02
N ALA A 61 -17.21 -3.35 7.18
CA ALA A 61 -17.15 -4.48 6.26
C ALA A 61 -16.94 -5.78 7.03
N ASP A 62 -17.27 -6.90 6.38
CA ASP A 62 -17.09 -8.26 6.91
C ASP A 62 -15.63 -8.74 6.78
N CYS A 63 -14.70 -7.91 7.27
CA CYS A 63 -13.28 -8.21 7.34
C CYS A 63 -12.59 -7.30 8.37
N ASP A 64 -11.47 -7.74 8.92
CA ASP A 64 -10.68 -6.90 9.82
C ASP A 64 -9.83 -5.90 9.00
N ARG A 65 -10.25 -4.63 9.00
CA ARG A 65 -9.57 -3.54 8.28
C ARG A 65 -8.34 -2.98 8.99
N ASN A 66 -8.03 -3.44 10.20
CA ASN A 66 -6.84 -3.00 10.92
C ASN A 66 -5.58 -3.69 10.36
N GLY A 67 -4.79 -2.94 9.58
CA GLY A 67 -3.57 -3.46 8.98
C GLY A 67 -2.60 -4.04 10.02
N ALA A 68 -2.41 -3.36 11.14
CA ALA A 68 -1.50 -3.79 12.19
C ALA A 68 -1.93 -5.09 12.89
N ARG A 69 -3.24 -5.33 13.01
CA ARG A 69 -3.75 -6.58 13.63
C ARG A 69 -3.58 -7.77 12.70
N VAL A 70 -3.83 -7.59 11.40
CA VAL A 70 -3.82 -8.68 10.41
C VAL A 70 -2.42 -9.00 9.91
N LEU A 71 -1.51 -8.02 9.86
CA LEU A 71 -0.17 -8.16 9.26
C LEU A 71 0.64 -9.36 9.80
N PRO A 72 0.75 -9.62 11.11
CA PRO A 72 1.55 -10.76 11.61
C PRO A 72 1.09 -12.12 11.07
N THR A 73 -0.22 -12.32 10.91
CA THR A 73 -0.77 -13.56 10.33
C THR A 73 -0.38 -13.68 8.85
N ILE A 74 -0.39 -12.58 8.11
CA ILE A 74 0.01 -12.55 6.69
C ILE A 74 1.52 -12.79 6.53
N LEU A 75 2.35 -12.16 7.38
CA LEU A 75 3.80 -12.42 7.40
C LEU A 75 4.10 -13.89 7.66
N GLN A 76 3.39 -14.51 8.63
CA GLN A 76 3.56 -15.92 8.94
C GLN A 76 3.13 -16.84 7.78
N THR A 77 2.06 -16.48 7.08
CA THR A 77 1.51 -17.28 5.97
C THR A 77 2.48 -17.36 4.78
N HIS A 78 3.23 -16.28 4.55
CA HIS A 78 4.06 -16.12 3.34
C HIS A 78 5.57 -16.15 3.61
N ALA A 79 6.01 -16.45 4.84
CA ALA A 79 7.43 -16.58 5.16
C ALA A 79 8.11 -17.73 4.37
N PRO A 80 9.37 -17.58 3.93
CA PRO A 80 10.22 -16.38 3.99
C PRO A 80 9.86 -15.32 2.94
N LEU A 81 10.09 -14.05 3.30
CA LEU A 81 9.92 -12.89 2.41
C LEU A 81 11.28 -12.20 2.25
N ASP A 82 11.63 -11.73 1.06
CA ASP A 82 12.83 -10.90 0.87
C ASP A 82 12.50 -9.40 0.96
N LEU A 83 11.29 -9.00 0.59
CA LEU A 83 10.83 -7.61 0.62
C LEU A 83 9.34 -7.54 1.01
N VAL A 84 9.00 -6.59 1.87
CA VAL A 84 7.61 -6.18 2.13
C VAL A 84 7.40 -4.76 1.62
N ILE A 85 6.48 -4.62 0.68
CA ILE A 85 6.03 -3.34 0.14
C ILE A 85 4.73 -2.96 0.82
N ILE A 86 4.70 -1.79 1.48
CA ILE A 86 3.51 -1.28 2.17
C ILE A 86 2.98 -0.06 1.41
N MET A 87 1.75 -0.15 0.89
CA MET A 87 1.03 0.99 0.33
C MET A 87 -0.32 1.14 1.02
N LEU A 88 -0.33 1.94 2.09
CA LEU A 88 -1.48 2.23 2.94
C LEU A 88 -1.47 3.71 3.34
N GLY A 89 -2.55 4.17 3.97
CA GLY A 89 -2.71 5.55 4.43
C GLY A 89 -3.90 6.26 3.80
N THR A 90 -4.40 5.80 2.65
CA THR A 90 -5.59 6.39 2.00
C THR A 90 -6.80 6.32 2.92
N ASN A 91 -7.12 5.14 3.47
CA ASN A 91 -8.30 4.96 4.32
C ASN A 91 -8.20 5.67 5.68
N ASP A 92 -6.99 5.93 6.16
CA ASP A 92 -6.72 6.72 7.36
C ASP A 92 -7.14 8.17 7.19
N MET A 93 -7.29 8.66 5.95
CA MET A 93 -7.80 10.01 5.66
C MET A 93 -9.31 10.14 5.89
N LYS A 94 -10.03 9.04 6.11
CA LYS A 94 -11.44 9.10 6.52
C LYS A 94 -11.50 9.72 7.91
N SER A 95 -12.35 10.73 8.09
CA SER A 95 -12.54 11.40 9.38
C SER A 95 -13.01 10.44 10.48
N VAL A 96 -13.79 9.43 10.12
CA VAL A 96 -14.27 8.38 11.04
C VAL A 96 -13.19 7.37 11.45
N VAL A 97 -12.06 7.33 10.74
CA VAL A 97 -10.92 6.46 11.05
C VAL A 97 -9.86 7.25 11.81
N ALA A 98 -9.29 8.27 11.18
CA ALA A 98 -8.29 9.14 11.79
C ALA A 98 -8.31 10.56 11.22
N GLY A 99 -8.53 10.70 9.92
CA GLY A 99 -8.58 12.00 9.23
C GLY A 99 -7.26 12.76 9.26
N SER A 100 -6.11 12.07 9.39
CA SER A 100 -4.81 12.71 9.58
C SER A 100 -3.66 11.94 8.93
N ALA A 101 -2.85 12.64 8.15
CA ALA A 101 -1.62 12.13 7.55
C ALA A 101 -0.60 11.69 8.60
N PHE A 102 -0.52 12.41 9.72
CA PHE A 102 0.39 12.07 10.81
C PHE A 102 -0.04 10.80 11.55
N ALA A 103 -1.34 10.58 11.71
CA ALA A 103 -1.87 9.32 12.27
C ALA A 103 -1.53 8.13 11.35
N ALA A 104 -1.70 8.29 10.04
CA ALA A 104 -1.29 7.29 9.05
C ALA A 104 0.22 7.01 9.12
N CYS A 105 1.07 8.04 9.27
CA CYS A 105 2.51 7.90 9.42
C CYS A 105 2.90 7.07 10.66
N GLN A 106 2.28 7.35 11.81
CA GLN A 106 2.49 6.54 13.02
C GLN A 106 2.06 5.08 12.83
N GLY A 107 0.96 4.86 12.11
CA GLY A 107 0.50 3.52 11.76
C GLY A 107 1.46 2.78 10.83
N ILE A 108 2.03 3.42 9.80
CA ILE A 108 3.13 2.82 9.02
C ILE A 108 4.31 2.46 9.92
N GLY A 109 4.72 3.35 10.83
CA GLY A 109 5.78 3.06 11.79
C GLY A 109 5.45 1.87 12.70
N ARG A 110 4.17 1.64 13.02
CA ARG A 110 3.73 0.41 13.71
C ARG A 110 3.89 -0.83 12.82
N LEU A 111 3.50 -0.77 11.54
CA LEU A 111 3.65 -1.88 10.60
C LEU A 111 5.13 -2.26 10.38
N VAL A 112 6.00 -1.27 10.19
CA VAL A 112 7.47 -1.49 10.08
C VAL A 112 8.01 -2.23 11.32
N ARG A 113 7.61 -1.79 12.52
CA ARG A 113 8.01 -2.46 13.77
C ARG A 113 7.47 -3.88 13.88
N LEU A 114 6.26 -4.15 13.40
CA LEU A 114 5.72 -5.51 13.37
C LEU A 114 6.53 -6.42 12.46
N ILE A 115 6.93 -5.95 11.27
CA ILE A 115 7.74 -6.74 10.33
C ILE A 115 9.11 -7.07 10.92
N ARG A 116 9.80 -6.07 11.47
CA ARG A 116 11.15 -6.25 12.04
C ARG A 116 11.21 -7.14 13.26
N ASN A 117 10.16 -7.09 14.08
CA ASN A 117 10.08 -7.86 15.32
C ASN A 117 9.17 -9.09 15.19
N HIS A 118 8.85 -9.49 13.95
CA HIS A 118 8.04 -10.69 13.74
C HIS A 118 8.81 -11.92 14.19
N ALA A 119 8.14 -12.81 14.92
CA ALA A 119 8.72 -14.08 15.35
C ALA A 119 8.67 -15.08 14.19
N TRP A 120 9.66 -15.02 13.30
CA TRP A 120 9.75 -15.88 12.12
C TRP A 120 9.85 -17.37 12.49
N PRO A 121 9.34 -18.29 11.64
CA PRO A 121 9.33 -19.72 11.93
C PRO A 121 10.72 -20.40 11.91
N PHE A 122 11.77 -19.68 11.51
CA PHE A 122 13.17 -20.13 11.45
C PHE A 122 14.11 -18.94 11.63
N GLU A 123 15.41 -19.19 11.82
CA GLU A 123 16.43 -18.13 11.87
C GLU A 123 16.42 -17.32 10.57
N PHE A 124 16.03 -16.05 10.68
CA PHE A 124 15.79 -15.19 9.54
C PHE A 124 15.96 -13.73 9.95
N ASP A 125 16.81 -12.99 9.24
CA ASP A 125 17.14 -11.59 9.53
C ASP A 125 15.96 -10.63 9.25
N GLY A 126 14.91 -11.13 8.61
CA GLY A 126 13.74 -10.35 8.19
C GLY A 126 13.87 -9.81 6.77
N PRO A 127 12.74 -9.40 6.16
CA PRO A 127 12.73 -8.81 4.83
C PRO A 127 13.19 -7.35 4.86
N ASP A 128 13.66 -6.85 3.72
CA ASP A 128 13.69 -5.41 3.48
C ASP A 128 12.27 -4.84 3.47
N ILE A 129 12.14 -3.53 3.67
CA ILE A 129 10.83 -2.86 3.74
C ILE A 129 10.83 -1.63 2.83
N LEU A 130 9.85 -1.57 1.92
CA LEU A 130 9.58 -0.43 1.06
C LEU A 130 8.26 0.22 1.45
N ILE A 131 8.31 1.48 1.86
CA ILE A 131 7.14 2.30 2.16
C ILE A 131 6.75 3.07 0.90
N ILE A 132 5.49 2.92 0.48
CA ILE A 132 4.90 3.68 -0.61
C ILE A 132 3.89 4.65 -0.04
N ALA A 133 4.08 5.95 -0.30
CA ALA A 133 3.00 6.92 -0.13
C ALA A 133 1.99 6.74 -1.28
N PRO A 134 0.71 6.47 -1.00
CA PRO A 134 -0.28 6.30 -2.05
C PRO A 134 -0.49 7.62 -2.84
N PRO A 135 -0.92 7.55 -4.12
CA PRO A 135 -1.35 8.74 -4.85
C PRO A 135 -2.39 9.54 -4.06
N ALA A 136 -2.23 10.87 -4.05
CA ALA A 136 -3.07 11.78 -3.28
C ALA A 136 -4.52 11.74 -3.77
N ILE A 137 -5.44 11.93 -2.81
CA ILE A 137 -6.88 12.04 -3.08
C ILE A 137 -7.12 13.27 -3.95
N CYS A 138 -7.99 13.15 -4.94
CA CYS A 138 -8.41 14.27 -5.79
C CYS A 138 -9.89 14.62 -5.57
N ALA A 139 -10.28 15.79 -6.08
CA ALA A 139 -11.66 16.24 -6.01
C ALA A 139 -12.59 15.32 -6.81
N THR A 140 -13.79 15.07 -6.27
CA THR A 140 -14.82 14.25 -6.90
C THR A 140 -16.21 14.87 -6.72
N GLY A 141 -17.09 14.63 -7.68
CA GLY A 141 -18.53 14.89 -7.54
C GLY A 141 -19.30 13.74 -6.88
N ASN A 142 -18.64 12.63 -6.55
CA ASN A 142 -19.25 11.47 -5.90
C ASN A 142 -19.54 11.79 -4.43
N VAL A 143 -20.81 12.05 -4.12
CA VAL A 143 -21.24 12.54 -2.80
C VAL A 143 -20.84 11.60 -1.65
N PRO A 144 -21.08 10.27 -1.70
CA PRO A 144 -20.60 9.35 -0.66
C PRO A 144 -19.10 9.39 -0.39
N PHE A 145 -18.28 9.43 -1.45
CA PHE A 145 -16.83 9.47 -1.29
C PHE A 145 -16.36 10.84 -0.78
N ALA A 146 -16.87 11.94 -1.33
CA ALA A 146 -16.55 13.28 -0.83
C ALA A 146 -16.91 13.43 0.67
N ALA A 147 -18.05 12.89 1.10
CA ALA A 147 -18.48 12.93 2.50
C ALA A 147 -17.65 12.03 3.43
N SER A 148 -17.04 10.98 2.90
CA SER A 148 -16.22 10.05 3.69
C SER A 148 -14.81 10.59 3.99
N PHE A 149 -14.33 11.54 3.18
CA PHE A 149 -12.96 12.07 3.23
C PHE A 149 -12.92 13.61 3.36
N PRO A 150 -13.63 14.23 4.32
CA PRO A 150 -13.54 15.67 4.53
C PRO A 150 -12.10 16.04 4.94
N GLY A 151 -11.46 16.96 4.21
CA GLY A 151 -10.05 17.32 4.39
C GLY A 151 -9.05 16.28 3.85
N GLY A 152 -9.52 15.21 3.22
CA GLY A 152 -8.66 14.12 2.75
C GLY A 152 -7.71 14.50 1.62
N ILE A 153 -8.07 15.50 0.80
CA ILE A 153 -7.18 16.03 -0.25
C ILE A 153 -5.95 16.67 0.39
N GLU A 154 -6.16 17.56 1.35
CA GLU A 154 -5.10 18.29 2.04
C GLU A 154 -4.23 17.36 2.90
N GLU A 155 -4.84 16.40 3.59
CA GLU A 155 -4.10 15.44 4.40
C GLU A 155 -3.32 14.43 3.54
N SER A 156 -3.94 13.84 2.51
CA SER A 156 -3.25 12.86 1.66
C SER A 156 -2.03 13.44 0.95
N ALA A 157 -2.06 14.72 0.58
CA ALA A 157 -0.92 15.43 -0.01
C ALA A 157 0.32 15.50 0.91
N LYS A 158 0.14 15.32 2.23
CA LYS A 158 1.24 15.34 3.21
C LYS A 158 1.94 13.97 3.34
N LEU A 159 1.31 12.89 2.89
CA LEU A 159 1.78 11.52 3.11
C LEU A 159 3.18 11.30 2.52
N ALA A 160 3.45 11.79 1.30
CA ALA A 160 4.75 11.59 0.65
C ALA A 160 5.91 12.16 1.46
N THR A 161 5.77 13.38 1.99
CA THR A 161 6.80 13.99 2.84
C THR A 161 6.95 13.22 4.15
N LEU A 162 5.85 12.95 4.86
CA LEU A 162 5.89 12.26 6.15
C LEU A 162 6.46 10.84 6.04
N TYR A 163 6.11 10.12 4.98
CA TYR A 163 6.56 8.74 4.79
C TYR A 163 8.01 8.67 4.33
N ARG A 164 8.49 9.66 3.56
CA ARG A 164 9.92 9.77 3.24
C ARG A 164 10.75 9.98 4.50
N ASP A 165 10.36 10.96 5.32
CA ASP A 165 11.08 11.26 6.56
C ASP A 165 11.07 10.05 7.52
N LEU A 166 9.94 9.34 7.61
CA LEU A 166 9.82 8.10 8.38
C LEU A 166 10.70 6.96 7.81
N ALA A 167 10.75 6.81 6.49
CA ALA A 167 11.57 5.79 5.85
C ALA A 167 13.06 6.05 6.12
N ASP A 168 13.50 7.30 6.04
CA ASP A 168 14.87 7.70 6.38
C ASP A 168 15.17 7.44 7.86
N GLU A 169 14.27 7.83 8.78
CA GLU A 169 14.42 7.59 10.23
C GLU A 169 14.54 6.10 10.55
N LEU A 170 13.71 5.28 9.91
CA LEU A 170 13.66 3.85 10.19
C LEU A 170 14.67 3.06 9.35
N GLY A 171 15.31 3.63 8.32
CA GLY A 171 16.16 2.88 7.38
C GLY A 171 15.35 1.91 6.52
N CYS A 172 14.26 2.38 5.91
CA CYS A 172 13.44 1.67 4.94
C CYS A 172 13.61 2.29 3.55
N GLY A 173 13.24 1.56 2.50
CA GLY A 173 13.05 2.16 1.18
C GLY A 173 11.81 3.06 1.16
N PHE A 174 11.81 4.08 0.29
CA PHE A 174 10.67 4.96 0.05
C PHE A 174 10.36 5.10 -1.44
N PHE A 175 9.07 5.18 -1.77
CA PHE A 175 8.60 5.55 -3.10
C PHE A 175 7.35 6.43 -3.01
N ASP A 176 7.31 7.50 -3.80
CA ASP A 176 6.13 8.38 -3.90
C ASP A 176 5.23 7.92 -5.06
N GLY A 177 4.05 7.38 -4.73
CA GLY A 177 3.06 6.95 -5.74
C GLY A 177 2.58 8.09 -6.66
N ASN A 178 2.61 9.35 -6.19
CA ASN A 178 2.24 10.51 -7.00
C ASN A 178 3.18 10.75 -8.19
N SER A 179 4.41 10.24 -8.11
CA SER A 179 5.41 10.43 -9.17
C SER A 179 5.05 9.70 -10.47
N VAL A 180 4.18 8.69 -10.41
CA VAL A 180 3.83 7.84 -11.55
C VAL A 180 2.33 7.64 -11.75
N ALA A 181 1.49 7.91 -10.75
CA ALA A 181 0.06 7.67 -10.80
C ALA A 181 -0.74 8.79 -10.14
N LYS A 182 -2.01 8.92 -10.56
CA LYS A 182 -2.98 9.88 -10.05
C LYS A 182 -4.32 9.19 -9.81
N THR A 183 -5.03 9.63 -8.78
CA THR A 183 -6.41 9.21 -8.53
C THR A 183 -7.38 9.78 -9.57
N THR A 184 -8.51 9.11 -9.78
CA THR A 184 -9.54 9.55 -10.73
C THR A 184 -10.64 10.37 -10.04
N PRO A 185 -11.17 11.43 -10.68
CA PRO A 185 -12.29 12.20 -10.13
C PRO A 185 -13.61 11.44 -10.11
N VAL A 186 -13.68 10.21 -10.68
CA VAL A 186 -14.88 9.35 -10.63
C VAL A 186 -15.32 9.12 -9.18
N ASP A 187 -14.36 8.88 -8.28
CA ASP A 187 -14.61 8.79 -6.85
C ASP A 187 -13.58 9.53 -5.97
N GLY A 188 -12.53 10.09 -6.56
CA GLY A 188 -11.50 10.86 -5.86
C GLY A 188 -10.42 10.01 -5.20
N ILE A 189 -10.61 8.69 -5.13
CA ILE A 189 -9.82 7.79 -4.28
C ILE A 189 -9.06 6.76 -5.10
N HIS A 190 -9.71 6.12 -6.07
CA HIS A 190 -9.15 4.97 -6.76
C HIS A 190 -8.39 5.35 -8.03
N LEU A 191 -7.72 4.36 -8.60
CA LEU A 191 -6.94 4.47 -9.83
C LEU A 191 -7.71 3.80 -10.97
N ASP A 192 -7.62 4.38 -12.16
CA ASP A 192 -7.95 3.63 -13.37
C ASP A 192 -6.88 2.55 -13.65
N ALA A 193 -7.14 1.71 -14.66
CA ALA A 193 -6.23 0.63 -15.00
C ALA A 193 -4.84 1.14 -15.41
N GLU A 194 -4.73 2.26 -16.12
CA GLU A 194 -3.44 2.78 -16.58
C GLU A 194 -2.59 3.32 -15.42
N ASN A 195 -3.20 4.05 -14.49
CA ASN A 195 -2.53 4.54 -13.28
C ASN A 195 -2.16 3.38 -12.33
N THR A 196 -2.99 2.33 -12.27
CA THR A 196 -2.65 1.11 -11.54
C THR A 196 -1.43 0.42 -12.16
N ARG A 197 -1.38 0.29 -13.50
CA ARG A 197 -0.19 -0.25 -14.20
C ARG A 197 1.04 0.64 -14.05
N ALA A 198 0.87 1.96 -14.05
CA ALA A 198 1.96 2.91 -13.90
C ALA A 198 2.67 2.77 -12.55
N LEU A 199 1.94 2.51 -11.45
CA LEU A 199 2.55 2.14 -10.18
C LEU A 199 3.43 0.90 -10.29
N GLY A 200 2.92 -0.18 -10.90
CA GLY A 200 3.66 -1.44 -11.03
C GLY A 200 4.97 -1.28 -11.81
N ARG A 201 4.94 -0.52 -12.92
CA ARG A 201 6.13 -0.21 -13.71
C ARG A 201 7.09 0.73 -12.97
N GLY A 202 6.56 1.75 -12.30
CA GLY A 202 7.35 2.74 -11.56
C GLY A 202 8.17 2.14 -10.41
N LEU A 203 7.69 1.04 -9.83
CA LEU A 203 8.36 0.36 -8.72
C LEU A 203 9.53 -0.54 -9.14
N GLU A 204 9.63 -0.92 -10.42
CA GLU A 204 10.58 -1.95 -10.87
C GLU A 204 12.02 -1.63 -10.47
N SER A 205 12.51 -0.42 -10.77
CA SER A 205 13.90 -0.05 -10.51
C SER A 205 14.24 -0.07 -9.02
N THR A 206 13.33 0.44 -8.18
CA THR A 206 13.51 0.47 -6.73
C THR A 206 13.52 -0.94 -6.15
N VAL A 207 12.58 -1.79 -6.59
CA VAL A 207 12.48 -3.17 -6.12
C VAL A 207 13.70 -3.99 -6.55
N ARG A 208 14.19 -3.84 -7.80
CA ARG A 208 15.43 -4.50 -8.24
C ARG A 208 16.63 -4.09 -7.39
N MET A 209 16.79 -2.79 -7.15
CA MET A 209 17.86 -2.26 -6.31
C MET A 209 17.84 -2.85 -4.90
N MET A 210 16.68 -2.87 -4.24
CA MET A 210 16.54 -3.42 -2.89
C MET A 210 16.78 -4.93 -2.84
N LEU A 211 16.35 -5.66 -3.86
CA LEU A 211 16.55 -7.11 -3.94
C LEU A 211 17.96 -7.53 -4.41
N GLY A 212 18.80 -6.57 -4.84
CA GLY A 212 20.12 -6.82 -5.43
C GLY A 212 20.06 -7.55 -6.78
N LEU A 213 19.08 -7.21 -7.61
CA LEU A 213 18.80 -7.82 -8.92
C LEU A 213 19.29 -6.98 -10.12
#